data_AF-A0AAJ6YVS7-F1
#
_entry.id   AF-A0AAJ6YVS7-F1
#
_cell.length_a   1.000
_cell.length_b   1.000
_cell.length_c   1.000
_cell.angle_alpha   90.00
_cell.angle_beta   90.00
_cell.angle_gamma   90.00
#
_symmetry.space_group_name_H-M   'P 1'
#
loop_
_entity.id
_entity.type
_entity.pdbx_description
1 polymer ?
#
loop_
_entity_poly.entity_id
_entity_poly.type
_entity_poly.pdbx_seq_one_letter_code
_entity_poly.pdbx_strand_id
1 'polypeptide(L)'
;MILNPAKAILIPSKTALLICDMQEKFAKVIYEFNKIVTHSSKLIQACKILDIPMIVTEQYPKALGKTISELNISGAKGPFPKTQFSMYTSEVCKELSSLCNNEPPASIILIGIESHVCVENTAIDLKKNGFEVHTVADCCSSRTKEDKLLALERMRQIGCFIASSENIIFKLLGDAKHKDFKQIQGLIKNINTD
;
A
#
# COMPACT_ATOMS: atom_id res chain seq x y z
N MET A 1 -8.14 -16.97 16.07
CA MET A 1 -6.99 -17.52 15.31
C MET A 1 -5.75 -16.80 15.78
N ILE A 2 -4.70 -17.53 16.21
CA ILE A 2 -3.43 -16.91 16.60
C ILE A 2 -2.67 -16.61 15.29
N LEU A 3 -2.28 -15.35 15.07
CA LEU A 3 -1.46 -14.96 13.93
C LEU A 3 -0.11 -15.70 14.00
N ASN A 4 0.27 -16.41 12.94
CA ASN A 4 1.59 -17.01 12.86
C ASN A 4 2.63 -15.87 12.73
N PRO A 5 3.54 -15.70 13.70
CA PRO A 5 4.51 -14.60 13.69
C PRO A 5 5.43 -14.62 12.47
N ALA A 6 5.69 -15.79 11.87
CA ALA A 6 6.48 -15.89 10.64
C ALA A 6 5.82 -15.16 9.46
N LYS A 7 4.48 -15.11 9.43
CA LYS A 7 3.72 -14.40 8.39
C LYS A 7 3.73 -12.88 8.56
N ALA A 8 4.17 -12.40 9.73
CA ALA A 8 4.30 -10.97 9.99
C ALA A 8 5.63 -10.40 9.47
N ILE A 9 6.58 -11.23 9.01
CA ILE A 9 7.89 -10.78 8.54
C ILE A 9 7.78 -10.27 7.11
N LEU A 10 8.38 -9.11 6.84
CA LEU A 10 8.54 -8.60 5.48
C LEU A 10 9.96 -8.92 5.00
N ILE A 11 10.06 -9.69 3.92
CA ILE A 11 11.32 -9.97 3.24
C ILE A 11 11.36 -9.08 2.00
N PRO A 12 12.30 -8.11 1.88
CA PRO A 12 12.32 -7.15 0.77
C PRO A 12 12.19 -7.79 -0.62
N SER A 13 12.95 -8.86 -0.88
CA SER A 13 12.95 -9.58 -2.17
C SER A 13 11.69 -10.43 -2.46
N LYS A 14 10.76 -10.50 -1.51
CA LYS A 14 9.47 -11.22 -1.63
C LYS A 14 8.28 -10.30 -1.28
N THR A 15 8.50 -8.98 -1.24
CA THR A 15 7.48 -8.00 -0.87
C THR A 15 7.20 -7.08 -2.05
N ALA A 16 5.93 -6.72 -2.25
CA ALA A 16 5.53 -5.69 -3.21
C ALA A 16 4.60 -4.66 -2.56
N LEU A 17 4.61 -3.43 -3.08
CA LEU A 17 3.69 -2.36 -2.69
C LEU A 17 2.59 -2.20 -3.74
N LEU A 18 1.32 -2.24 -3.31
CA LEU A 18 0.16 -1.90 -4.12
C LEU A 18 -0.41 -0.54 -3.69
N ILE A 19 -0.55 0.36 -4.66
CA ILE A 19 -1.05 1.72 -4.49
C ILE A 19 -2.44 1.82 -5.13
N CYS A 20 -3.47 1.83 -4.29
CA CYS A 20 -4.86 1.76 -4.70
C CYS A 20 -5.45 3.16 -4.93
N ASP A 21 -5.65 3.52 -6.20
CA ASP A 21 -6.60 4.55 -6.64
C ASP A 21 -6.43 5.94 -5.99
N MET A 22 -5.19 6.35 -5.69
CA MET A 22 -4.85 7.66 -5.08
C MET A 22 -5.01 8.82 -6.08
N GLN A 23 -6.24 9.11 -6.49
CA GLN A 23 -6.54 9.99 -7.63
C GLN A 23 -7.03 11.39 -7.25
N GLU A 24 -6.81 12.35 -8.15
CA GLU A 24 -7.06 13.79 -7.96
C GLU A 24 -8.47 14.14 -7.48
N LYS A 25 -9.51 13.50 -8.02
CA LYS A 25 -10.91 13.85 -7.66
C LYS A 25 -11.28 13.45 -6.24
N PHE A 26 -10.51 12.58 -5.61
CA PHE A 26 -10.73 12.18 -4.22
C PHE A 26 -10.17 13.18 -3.20
N ALA A 27 -9.29 14.09 -3.62
CA ALA A 27 -8.53 14.95 -2.71
C ALA A 27 -9.39 15.79 -1.75
N LYS A 28 -10.62 16.14 -2.18
CA LYS A 28 -11.55 16.98 -1.40
C LYS A 28 -12.60 16.21 -0.61
N VAL A 29 -12.74 14.91 -0.84
CA VAL A 29 -13.82 14.09 -0.27
C VAL A 29 -13.33 13.05 0.71
N ILE A 30 -12.03 12.77 0.73
CA ILE A 30 -11.42 11.78 1.64
C ILE A 30 -11.04 12.43 2.97
N TYR A 31 -11.40 11.76 4.06
CA TYR A 31 -11.02 12.14 5.41
C TYR A 31 -9.48 12.16 5.56
N GLU A 32 -8.93 13.29 6.02
CA GLU A 32 -7.49 13.50 6.21
C GLU A 32 -6.64 13.17 4.96
N PHE A 33 -7.11 13.51 3.75
CA PHE A 33 -6.42 13.16 2.49
C PHE A 33 -4.94 13.59 2.49
N ASN A 34 -4.63 14.86 2.80
CA ASN A 34 -3.25 15.37 2.81
C ASN A 34 -2.34 14.55 3.74
N LYS A 35 -2.85 14.11 4.88
CA LYS A 35 -2.08 13.31 5.85
C LYS A 35 -1.76 11.92 5.29
N ILE A 36 -2.74 11.25 4.67
CA ILE A 36 -2.45 9.96 4.03
C ILE A 36 -1.53 10.10 2.82
N VAL A 37 -1.55 11.24 2.12
CA VAL A 37 -0.60 11.54 1.03
C VAL A 37 0.82 11.69 1.57
N THR A 38 1.02 12.43 2.66
CA THR A 38 2.33 12.56 3.33
C THR A 38 2.89 11.21 3.74
N HIS A 39 2.09 10.37 4.41
CA HIS A 39 2.53 9.03 4.82
C HIS A 39 2.78 8.09 3.63
N SER A 40 1.91 8.13 2.61
CA SER A 40 2.06 7.34 1.39
C SER A 40 3.31 7.73 0.61
N SER A 41 3.57 9.03 0.45
CA SER A 41 4.75 9.53 -0.26
C SER A 41 6.05 9.09 0.43
N LYS A 42 6.10 9.18 1.77
CA LYS A 42 7.21 8.66 2.58
C LYS A 42 7.42 7.16 2.37
N LEU A 43 6.35 6.37 2.42
CA LEU A 43 6.43 4.92 2.24
C LEU A 43 6.89 4.56 0.82
N ILE A 44 6.36 5.22 -0.20
CA ILE A 44 6.78 5.02 -1.60
C ILE A 44 8.26 5.34 -1.76
N GLN A 45 8.74 6.44 -1.18
CA GLN A 45 10.15 6.80 -1.26
C GLN A 45 11.05 5.78 -0.54
N ALA A 46 10.64 5.27 0.62
CA ALA A 46 11.35 4.20 1.30
C ALA A 46 11.35 2.90 0.50
N CYS A 47 10.22 2.51 -0.10
CA CYS A 47 10.13 1.36 -1.00
C CYS A 47 11.07 1.49 -2.19
N LYS A 48 11.20 2.68 -2.79
CA LYS A 48 12.18 2.94 -3.86
C LYS A 48 13.62 2.77 -3.41
N ILE A 49 13.98 3.28 -2.23
CA ILE A 49 15.34 3.13 -1.68
C ILE A 49 15.68 1.65 -1.43
N LEU A 50 14.68 0.87 -1.02
CA LEU A 50 14.84 -0.55 -0.69
C LEU A 50 14.56 -1.48 -1.88
N ASP A 51 14.45 -0.94 -3.10
CA ASP A 51 14.18 -1.68 -4.33
C ASP A 51 12.91 -2.58 -4.25
N ILE A 52 11.89 -2.13 -3.52
CA ILE A 52 10.60 -2.84 -3.41
C ILE A 52 9.76 -2.54 -4.65
N PRO A 53 9.36 -3.56 -5.43
CA PRO A 53 8.55 -3.34 -6.62
C PRO A 53 7.14 -2.84 -6.27
N MET A 54 6.58 -2.03 -7.16
CA MET A 54 5.30 -1.34 -6.91
C MET A 54 4.32 -1.53 -8.07
N ILE A 55 3.03 -1.65 -7.75
CA ILE A 55 1.92 -1.64 -8.71
C ILE A 55 0.96 -0.49 -8.35
N VAL A 56 0.48 0.24 -9.35
CA VAL A 56 -0.50 1.32 -9.20
C VAL A 56 -1.76 0.99 -10.00
N THR A 57 -2.93 1.27 -9.45
CA THR A 57 -4.20 1.26 -10.18
C THR A 57 -4.89 2.62 -10.15
N GLU A 58 -5.75 2.85 -11.12
CA GLU A 58 -6.66 4.00 -11.17
C GLU A 58 -8.08 3.51 -11.41
N GLN A 59 -9.01 3.86 -10.51
CA GLN A 59 -10.42 3.61 -10.69
C GLN A 59 -10.98 4.63 -11.69
N TYR A 60 -11.56 4.16 -12.78
CA TYR A 60 -12.24 4.95 -13.81
C TYR A 60 -11.63 6.35 -14.05
N PRO A 61 -10.36 6.44 -14.48
CA PRO A 61 -9.59 7.70 -14.49
C PRO A 61 -10.20 8.79 -15.37
N LYS A 62 -11.01 8.43 -16.37
CA LYS A 62 -11.77 9.39 -17.18
C LYS A 62 -12.67 10.30 -16.33
N ALA A 63 -13.25 9.78 -15.24
CA ALA A 63 -14.10 10.56 -14.35
C ALA A 63 -13.39 10.98 -13.05
N LEU A 64 -12.49 10.13 -12.54
CA LEU A 64 -11.86 10.32 -11.23
C LEU A 64 -10.48 10.98 -11.28
N GLY A 65 -9.97 11.30 -12.48
CA GLY A 65 -8.67 11.91 -12.68
C GLY A 65 -7.54 10.88 -12.60
N LYS A 66 -6.31 11.38 -12.69
CA LYS A 66 -5.11 10.54 -12.58
C LYS A 66 -4.68 10.38 -11.13
N THR A 67 -3.72 9.49 -10.89
CA THR A 67 -2.96 9.43 -9.64
C THR A 67 -2.36 10.80 -9.34
N ILE A 68 -2.47 11.26 -8.10
CA ILE A 68 -1.97 12.57 -7.68
C ILE A 68 -0.45 12.68 -7.89
N SER A 69 0.00 13.88 -8.23
CA SER A 69 1.41 14.14 -8.57
C SER A 69 2.37 14.12 -7.37
N GLU A 70 1.82 14.26 -6.16
CA GLU A 70 2.52 14.21 -4.88
C GLU A 70 3.06 12.80 -4.57
N LEU A 71 2.52 11.77 -5.23
CA LEU A 71 3.03 10.41 -5.16
C LEU A 71 3.96 10.18 -6.36
N ASN A 72 5.26 10.11 -6.10
CA ASN A 72 6.23 9.78 -7.13
C ASN A 72 6.14 8.28 -7.48
N ILE A 73 5.28 7.94 -8.45
CA ILE A 73 5.08 6.56 -8.92
C ILE A 73 6.08 6.11 -10.00
N SER A 74 7.14 6.88 -10.27
CA SER A 74 8.14 6.47 -11.27
C SER A 74 8.77 5.12 -10.92
N GLY A 75 8.89 4.23 -11.91
CA GLY A 75 9.39 2.87 -11.72
C GLY A 75 8.34 1.85 -11.24
N ALA A 76 7.13 2.28 -10.89
CA ALA A 76 6.01 1.36 -10.65
C ALA A 76 5.48 0.76 -11.95
N LYS A 77 4.84 -0.41 -11.85
CA LYS A 77 4.00 -0.97 -12.91
C LYS A 77 2.63 -0.29 -12.89
N GLY A 78 2.13 0.07 -14.06
CA GLY A 78 0.91 0.86 -14.22
C GLY A 78 1.18 2.37 -14.33
N PRO A 79 0.18 3.24 -14.08
CA PRO A 79 -1.14 2.91 -13.53
C PRO A 79 -1.98 2.01 -14.43
N PHE A 80 -2.62 1.00 -13.84
CA PHE A 80 -3.59 0.15 -14.53
C PHE A 80 -5.01 0.72 -14.34
N PRO A 81 -5.68 1.19 -15.41
CA PRO A 81 -7.05 1.66 -15.30
C PRO A 81 -8.00 0.49 -15.06
N LYS A 82 -8.94 0.64 -14.14
CA LYS A 82 -9.94 -0.39 -13.82
C LYS A 82 -11.32 0.21 -13.54
N THR A 83 -12.34 -0.60 -13.70
CA THR A 83 -13.70 -0.34 -13.18
C THR A 83 -14.07 -1.29 -12.03
N GLN A 84 -13.40 -2.45 -11.95
CA GLN A 84 -13.48 -3.34 -10.80
C GLN A 84 -12.94 -2.64 -9.54
N PHE A 85 -13.62 -2.80 -8.40
CA PHE A 85 -13.17 -2.18 -7.15
C PHE A 85 -11.85 -2.79 -6.65
N SER A 86 -11.74 -4.12 -6.62
CA SER A 86 -10.49 -4.81 -6.31
C SER A 86 -9.40 -4.54 -7.35
N MET A 87 -8.18 -4.26 -6.91
CA MET A 87 -6.98 -4.17 -7.75
C MET A 87 -6.61 -5.52 -8.39
N TYR A 88 -7.16 -6.64 -7.91
CA TYR A 88 -6.86 -8.00 -8.39
C TYR A 88 -7.51 -8.28 -9.76
N THR A 89 -7.17 -7.47 -10.77
CA THR A 89 -7.58 -7.63 -12.18
C THR A 89 -6.62 -8.56 -12.91
N SER A 90 -6.96 -8.97 -14.13
CA SER A 90 -6.09 -9.84 -14.95
C SER A 90 -4.72 -9.20 -15.24
N GLU A 91 -4.66 -7.89 -15.50
CA GLU A 91 -3.42 -7.16 -15.74
C GLU A 91 -2.54 -7.09 -14.49
N VAL A 92 -3.13 -6.78 -13.34
CA VAL A 92 -2.40 -6.75 -12.07
C VAL A 92 -1.93 -8.15 -11.67
N CYS A 93 -2.75 -9.18 -11.86
CA CYS A 93 -2.37 -10.57 -11.60
C CYS A 93 -1.20 -11.02 -12.48
N LYS A 94 -1.17 -10.59 -13.74
CA LYS A 94 -0.07 -10.87 -14.66
C LYS A 94 1.24 -10.28 -14.14
N GLU A 95 1.24 -9.01 -13.74
CA GLU A 95 2.44 -8.40 -13.15
C GLU A 95 2.81 -9.06 -11.82
N LEU A 96 1.83 -9.32 -10.94
CA LEU A 96 2.06 -9.98 -9.65
C LEU A 96 2.77 -11.32 -9.80
N SER A 97 2.43 -12.12 -10.82
CA SER A 97 2.98 -13.48 -11.01
C SER A 97 4.50 -13.56 -11.11
N SER A 98 5.17 -12.46 -11.47
CA SER A 98 6.61 -12.41 -11.71
C SER A 98 7.31 -11.22 -11.06
N LEU A 99 6.59 -10.46 -10.23
CA LEU A 99 7.03 -9.16 -9.72
C LEU A 99 8.29 -9.21 -8.85
N CYS A 100 8.49 -10.31 -8.12
CA CYS A 100 9.60 -10.51 -7.18
C CYS A 100 10.53 -11.60 -7.70
N ASN A 101 11.54 -11.23 -8.50
CA ASN A 101 12.53 -12.16 -9.08
C ASN A 101 11.88 -13.29 -9.92
N ASN A 102 10.94 -12.94 -10.81
CA ASN A 102 10.17 -13.89 -11.62
C ASN A 102 9.25 -14.84 -10.81
N GLU A 103 8.92 -14.45 -9.58
CA GLU A 103 7.97 -15.16 -8.72
C GLU A 103 6.93 -14.17 -8.16
N PRO A 104 5.78 -14.68 -7.69
CA PRO A 104 4.83 -13.85 -6.97
C PRO A 104 5.40 -13.38 -5.63
N PRO A 105 5.07 -12.15 -5.18
CA PRO A 105 5.40 -11.70 -3.84
C PRO A 105 4.73 -12.60 -2.80
N ALA A 106 5.43 -12.89 -1.71
CA ALA A 106 4.81 -13.55 -0.55
C ALA A 106 3.99 -12.55 0.28
N SER A 107 4.43 -11.28 0.32
CA SER A 107 3.82 -10.22 1.11
C SER A 107 3.46 -9.01 0.24
N ILE A 108 2.26 -8.48 0.46
CA ILE A 108 1.76 -7.27 -0.16
C ILE A 108 1.60 -6.19 0.90
N ILE A 109 2.25 -5.05 0.68
CA ILE A 109 1.96 -3.80 1.38
C ILE A 109 0.83 -3.12 0.60
N LEU A 110 -0.29 -2.82 1.25
CA LEU A 110 -1.47 -2.27 0.61
C LEU A 110 -1.79 -0.88 1.17
N ILE A 111 -1.81 0.12 0.29
CA ILE A 111 -2.15 1.51 0.61
C ILE A 111 -3.21 2.06 -0.34
N GLY A 112 -3.83 3.19 0.03
CA GLY A 112 -4.69 3.95 -0.88
C GLY A 112 -6.13 4.09 -0.41
N ILE A 113 -7.03 4.29 -1.36
CA ILE A 113 -8.43 4.67 -1.12
C ILE A 113 -9.39 3.92 -2.07
N GLU A 114 -10.68 3.81 -1.76
CA GLU A 114 -11.27 4.01 -0.43
C GLU A 114 -11.08 2.74 0.42
N SER A 115 -10.86 2.92 1.72
CA SER A 115 -10.49 1.82 2.63
C SER A 115 -11.54 0.71 2.64
N HIS A 116 -12.82 1.10 2.64
CA HIS A 116 -13.99 0.21 2.71
C HIS A 116 -14.49 -0.29 1.35
N VAL A 117 -13.86 0.13 0.24
CA VAL A 117 -14.27 -0.24 -1.11
C VAL A 117 -13.10 -0.92 -1.81
N CYS A 118 -12.26 -0.16 -2.52
CA CYS A 118 -11.22 -0.73 -3.36
C CYS A 118 -10.13 -1.42 -2.52
N VAL A 119 -9.71 -0.82 -1.41
CA VAL A 119 -8.67 -1.40 -0.54
C VAL A 119 -9.16 -2.70 0.10
N GLU A 120 -10.34 -2.69 0.73
CA GLU A 120 -10.89 -3.88 1.37
C GLU A 120 -11.18 -5.02 0.39
N ASN A 121 -11.79 -4.74 -0.77
CA ASN A 121 -12.02 -5.77 -1.79
C ASN A 121 -10.70 -6.34 -2.33
N THR A 122 -9.67 -5.50 -2.50
CA THR A 122 -8.32 -5.94 -2.87
C THR A 122 -7.73 -6.85 -1.80
N ALA A 123 -7.83 -6.47 -0.52
CA ALA A 123 -7.34 -7.27 0.58
C ALA A 123 -8.01 -8.65 0.64
N ILE A 124 -9.33 -8.71 0.44
CA ILE A 124 -10.10 -9.96 0.39
C ILE A 124 -9.57 -10.87 -0.73
N ASP A 125 -9.42 -10.37 -1.94
CA ASP A 125 -8.95 -11.18 -3.07
C ASP A 125 -7.51 -11.63 -2.89
N LEU A 126 -6.63 -10.76 -2.40
CA LEU A 126 -5.24 -11.14 -2.09
C LEU A 126 -5.18 -12.23 -1.02
N LYS A 127 -5.96 -12.12 0.08
CA LYS A 127 -6.00 -13.15 1.13
C LYS A 127 -6.55 -14.47 0.59
N LYS A 128 -7.59 -14.46 -0.26
CA LYS A 128 -8.12 -15.66 -0.91
C LYS A 128 -7.10 -16.36 -1.80
N ASN A 129 -6.20 -15.59 -2.42
CA ASN A 129 -5.14 -16.09 -3.30
C ASN A 129 -3.81 -16.36 -2.57
N GLY A 130 -3.83 -16.42 -1.23
CA GLY A 130 -2.69 -16.90 -0.44
C GLY A 130 -1.61 -15.86 -0.13
N PHE A 131 -1.81 -14.60 -0.48
CA PHE A 131 -0.87 -13.52 -0.12
C PHE A 131 -0.95 -13.16 1.37
N GLU A 132 0.18 -12.77 1.96
CA GLU A 132 0.18 -12.06 3.24
C GLU A 132 0.01 -10.57 3.00
N VAL A 133 -0.99 -9.96 3.63
CA VAL A 133 -1.38 -8.56 3.33
C VAL A 133 -1.12 -7.69 4.55
N HIS A 134 -0.37 -6.62 4.34
CA HIS A 134 -0.08 -5.56 5.28
C HIS A 134 -0.80 -4.28 4.86
N THR A 135 -1.99 -4.03 5.42
CA THR A 135 -2.73 -2.80 5.18
C THR A 135 -2.16 -1.68 6.04
N VAL A 136 -1.76 -0.58 5.40
CA VAL A 136 -1.06 0.52 6.08
C VAL A 136 -2.06 1.62 6.47
N ALA A 137 -2.49 1.61 7.73
CA ALA A 137 -3.63 2.39 8.22
C ALA A 137 -3.48 3.91 8.11
N ASP A 138 -2.27 4.44 8.24
CA ASP A 138 -1.94 5.86 8.05
C ASP A 138 -1.73 6.23 6.56
N CYS A 139 -1.73 5.26 5.65
CA CYS A 139 -1.74 5.45 4.19
C CYS A 139 -3.08 5.05 3.54
N CYS A 140 -4.10 4.74 4.35
CA CYS A 140 -5.43 4.37 3.90
C CYS A 140 -6.48 5.32 4.47
N SER A 141 -7.49 5.68 3.66
CA SER A 141 -8.64 6.42 4.17
C SER A 141 -9.92 6.17 3.35
N SER A 142 -11.03 6.72 3.83
CA SER A 142 -12.35 6.71 3.22
C SER A 142 -12.91 8.13 3.28
N ARG A 143 -14.13 8.36 2.76
CA ARG A 143 -14.79 9.67 2.90
C ARG A 143 -15.08 10.02 4.36
N THR A 144 -15.46 9.02 5.14
CA THR A 144 -15.71 9.16 6.57
C THR A 144 -14.64 8.43 7.39
N LYS A 145 -14.41 8.90 8.62
CA LYS A 145 -13.52 8.22 9.57
C LYS A 145 -14.09 6.87 9.96
N GLU A 146 -15.42 6.77 10.08
CA GLU A 146 -16.16 5.58 10.46
C GLU A 146 -15.95 4.47 9.42
N ASP A 147 -16.12 4.76 8.14
CA ASP A 147 -15.89 3.79 7.05
C ASP A 147 -14.44 3.32 7.03
N LYS A 148 -13.49 4.23 7.25
CA LYS A 148 -12.06 3.88 7.36
C LYS A 148 -11.84 2.89 8.51
N LEU A 149 -12.33 3.19 9.71
CA LEU A 149 -12.08 2.36 10.89
C LEU A 149 -12.76 0.99 10.80
N LEU A 150 -14.00 0.95 10.31
CA LEU A 150 -14.72 -0.31 10.12
C LEU A 150 -14.05 -1.21 9.08
N ALA A 151 -13.52 -0.64 8.00
CA ALA A 151 -12.78 -1.40 6.99
C ALA A 151 -11.47 -1.98 7.54
N LEU A 152 -10.71 -1.21 8.32
CA LEU A 152 -9.48 -1.68 8.96
C LEU A 152 -9.76 -2.82 9.96
N GLU A 153 -10.87 -2.75 10.69
CA GLU A 153 -11.31 -3.83 11.57
C GLU A 153 -11.65 -5.10 10.78
N ARG A 154 -12.44 -5.00 9.72
CA ARG A 154 -12.77 -6.15 8.86
C ARG A 154 -11.54 -6.75 8.19
N MET A 155 -10.62 -5.92 7.69
CA MET A 155 -9.34 -6.39 7.14
C MET A 155 -8.52 -7.15 8.19
N ARG A 156 -8.51 -6.70 9.44
CA ARG A 156 -7.88 -7.45 10.55
C ARG A 156 -8.54 -8.82 10.75
N GLN A 157 -9.87 -8.87 10.73
CA GLN A 157 -10.65 -10.10 10.93
C GLN A 157 -10.42 -11.14 9.84
N ILE A 158 -10.17 -10.72 8.60
CA ILE A 158 -9.81 -11.62 7.49
C ILE A 158 -8.31 -11.97 7.44
N GLY A 159 -7.53 -11.56 8.45
CA GLY A 159 -6.14 -11.94 8.61
C GLY A 159 -5.13 -11.04 7.89
N CYS A 160 -5.49 -9.79 7.58
CA CYS A 160 -4.51 -8.78 7.21
C CYS A 160 -3.79 -8.25 8.47
N PHE A 161 -2.50 -7.93 8.33
CA PHE A 161 -1.77 -7.16 9.32
C PHE A 161 -2.09 -5.68 9.14
N ILE A 162 -2.63 -5.04 10.18
CA ILE A 162 -2.82 -3.59 10.18
C ILE A 162 -1.56 -2.93 10.74
N ALA A 163 -0.87 -2.13 9.93
CA ALA A 163 0.41 -1.50 10.27
C ALA A 163 0.39 0.01 10.04
N SER A 164 1.41 0.72 10.53
CA SER A 164 1.71 2.09 10.11
C SER A 164 2.83 2.12 9.07
N SER A 165 2.95 3.23 8.34
CA SER A 165 4.01 3.47 7.37
C SER A 165 5.39 3.28 8.00
N GLU A 166 5.61 3.83 9.19
CA GLU A 166 6.86 3.69 9.93
C GLU A 166 7.15 2.25 10.36
N ASN A 167 6.12 1.52 10.81
CA ASN A 167 6.25 0.09 11.13
C ASN A 167 6.72 -0.72 9.92
N ILE A 168 6.12 -0.49 8.75
CA ILE A 168 6.49 -1.18 7.50
C ILE A 168 7.94 -0.86 7.11
N ILE A 169 8.31 0.42 7.15
CA ILE A 169 9.65 0.87 6.76
C ILE A 169 10.73 0.21 7.63
N PHE A 170 10.57 0.21 8.95
CA PHE A 170 11.57 -0.42 9.83
C PHE A 170 11.56 -1.94 9.75
N LYS A 171 10.43 -2.58 9.45
CA LYS A 171 10.38 -4.02 9.20
C LYS A 171 11.12 -4.42 7.93
N LEU A 172 11.03 -3.61 6.87
CA LEU A 172 11.78 -3.86 5.64
C LEU A 172 13.30 -3.66 5.84
N LEU A 173 13.70 -2.71 6.68
CA LEU A 173 15.11 -2.50 7.05
C LEU A 173 15.69 -3.66 7.86
N GLY A 174 14.94 -4.15 8.85
CA GLY A 174 15.34 -5.24 9.75
C GLY A 174 16.43 -4.91 10.77
N ASP A 175 17.40 -4.04 10.44
CA ASP A 175 18.52 -3.67 11.31
C ASP A 175 18.91 -2.19 11.12
N ALA A 176 19.28 -1.50 12.21
CA ALA A 176 19.84 -0.16 12.17
C ALA A 176 21.23 -0.09 11.51
N LYS A 177 21.90 -1.23 11.34
CA LYS A 177 23.15 -1.39 10.58
C LYS A 177 22.94 -1.52 9.06
N HIS A 178 21.69 -1.57 8.58
CA HIS A 178 21.40 -1.63 7.16
C HIS A 178 22.05 -0.45 6.42
N LYS A 179 22.62 -0.69 5.24
CA LYS A 179 23.35 0.32 4.45
C LYS A 179 22.53 1.60 4.21
N ASP A 180 21.23 1.45 4.00
CA ASP A 180 20.31 2.55 3.70
C ASP A 180 19.63 3.17 4.94
N PHE A 181 19.96 2.71 6.16
CA PHE A 181 19.30 3.16 7.39
C PHE A 181 19.37 4.68 7.56
N LYS A 182 20.53 5.31 7.33
CA LYS A 182 20.69 6.76 7.48
C LYS A 182 19.81 7.54 6.51
N GLN A 183 19.69 7.08 5.27
CA GLN A 183 18.86 7.71 4.27
C GLN A 183 17.38 7.61 4.67
N ILE A 184 16.93 6.42 5.07
CA ILE A 184 15.54 6.18 5.50
C ILE A 184 15.22 6.93 6.79
N GLN A 185 16.13 6.98 7.76
CA GLN A 185 15.94 7.75 8.99
C GLN A 185 15.71 9.24 8.68
N GLY A 186 16.41 9.79 7.68
CA GLY A 186 16.20 11.15 7.20
C GLY A 186 14.76 11.38 6.71
N LEU A 187 14.17 10.42 5.99
CA LEU A 187 12.79 10.49 5.53
C LEU A 187 11.77 10.51 6.67
N ILE A 188 12.03 9.75 7.73
CA ILE A 188 11.13 9.63 8.88
C ILE A 188 11.16 10.91 9.74
N LYS A 189 12.35 11.50 9.92
CA LYS A 189 12.53 12.72 10.73
C LYS A 189 11.92 13.96 10.10
N ASN A 190 11.80 14.01 8.78
CA ASN A 190 11.34 15.19 8.03
C ASN A 190 9.80 15.34 7.97
N ILE A 191 9.05 14.60 8.81
CA ILE A 191 7.61 14.79 8.90
C ILE A 191 7.37 15.95 9.86
N ASN A 192 7.09 17.13 9.31
CA ASN A 192 6.44 18.18 10.07
C ASN A 192 5.09 17.64 10.57
N THR A 193 4.96 17.56 11.88
CA THR A 193 3.69 17.32 12.56
C THR A 193 2.90 18.63 12.56
N ASP A 194 2.40 19.02 11.40
CA ASP A 194 1.43 20.10 11.26
C ASP A 194 0.00 19.52 11.20
#